data_AF-A0A372R787-F1
#
_entry.id   AF-A0A372R787-F1
#
_cell.length_a   1.000
_cell.length_b   1.000
_cell.length_c   1.000
_cell.angle_alpha   90.00
_cell.angle_beta   90.00
_cell.angle_gamma   90.00
#
_symmetry.space_group_name_H-M   'P 1'
#
loop_
_entity.id
_entity.type
_entity.pdbx_description
1 polymer ?
#
loop_
_entity_poly.entity_id
_entity_poly.type
_entity_poly.pdbx_seq_one_letter_code
_entity_poly.pdbx_strand_id
1 'polypeptide(L)' 'MSSKFWAELSNDYEKLFETEIGYDVIINAGEEQYVKEIHAHSNILSIRSQYFRSAFSNECIIYNIYNNIYVKRKGNSN' A
#
# COMPACT_ATOMS: atom_id res chain seq x y z
N MET A 1 -17.08 -24.72 -3.70
CA MET A 1 -15.71 -24.93 -3.19
C MET A 1 -14.82 -23.71 -3.47
N SER A 2 -14.71 -23.24 -4.72
CA SER A 2 -13.88 -22.08 -5.08
C SER A 2 -14.27 -20.76 -4.39
N SER A 3 -15.56 -20.46 -4.23
CA SER A 3 -16.01 -19.23 -3.57
C SER A 3 -15.55 -19.09 -2.12
N LYS A 4 -15.55 -20.20 -1.36
CA LYS A 4 -15.06 -20.24 0.03
C LYS A 4 -13.56 -20.00 0.08
N PHE A 5 -12.81 -20.65 -0.81
CA PHE A 5 -11.35 -20.44 -0.92
C PHE A 5 -10.99 -18.99 -1.22
N TRP A 6 -11.66 -18.34 -2.17
CA TRP A 6 -11.40 -16.93 -2.49
C TRP A 6 -11.74 -15.98 -1.33
N ALA A 7 -12.84 -16.26 -0.60
CA ALA A 7 -13.20 -15.48 0.57
C ALA A 7 -12.16 -15.63 1.70
N GLU A 8 -11.71 -16.86 1.97
CA GLU A 8 -10.66 -17.12 2.96
C GLU A 8 -9.35 -16.42 2.59
N LEU A 9 -8.93 -16.51 1.31
CA LEU A 9 -7.73 -15.84 0.82
C LEU A 9 -7.82 -14.30 0.91
N SER A 10 -8.98 -13.72 0.58
CA SER A 10 -9.22 -12.29 0.76
C SER A 10 -9.14 -11.87 2.22
N ASN A 11 -9.73 -12.64 3.14
CA ASN A 11 -9.64 -12.38 4.57
C ASN A 11 -8.21 -12.47 5.09
N ASP A 12 -7.38 -13.35 4.53
CA ASP A 12 -5.97 -13.44 4.90
C ASP A 12 -5.18 -12.20 4.45
N TYR A 13 -5.50 -11.60 3.28
CA TYR A 13 -4.92 -10.31 2.87
C TYR A 13 -5.39 -9.14 3.76
N GLU A 14 -6.66 -9.16 4.19
CA GLU A 14 -7.17 -8.18 5.16
C GLU A 14 -6.40 -8.26 6.48
N LYS A 15 -6.20 -9.47 7.01
CA LYS A 15 -5.37 -9.67 8.22
C LYS A 15 -3.94 -9.18 8.02
N LEU A 16 -3.31 -9.42 6.87
CA LEU A 16 -1.96 -8.90 6.59
C LEU A 16 -1.92 -7.37 6.65
N PHE A 17 -2.97 -6.71 6.16
CA PHE A 17 -3.11 -5.25 6.26
C PHE A 17 -3.32 -4.79 7.71
N GLU A 18 -4.27 -5.38 8.44
CA GLU A 18 -4.59 -5.01 9.83
C GLU A 18 -3.43 -5.27 10.81
N THR A 19 -2.71 -6.38 10.62
CA THR A 19 -1.57 -6.75 11.48
C THR A 19 -0.27 -6.06 11.08
N GLU A 20 -0.27 -5.37 9.93
CA GLU A 20 0.90 -4.74 9.34
C GLU A 20 2.07 -5.72 9.15
N ILE A 21 1.79 -7.03 9.03
CA ILE A 21 2.84 -8.01 8.82
C ILE A 21 3.36 -7.88 7.39
N GLY A 22 4.67 -7.68 7.27
CA GLY A 22 5.37 -7.66 5.97
C GLY A 22 5.02 -6.47 5.08
N TYR A 23 4.48 -5.37 5.62
CA TYR A 23 4.31 -4.14 4.84
C TYR A 23 5.67 -3.64 4.32
N ASP A 24 5.65 -3.14 3.09
CA ASP A 24 6.82 -2.60 2.40
C ASP A 24 6.55 -1.18 1.87
N VAL A 25 5.37 -0.61 2.14
CA VAL A 25 4.96 0.73 1.74
C VAL A 25 4.31 1.47 2.90
N ILE A 26 4.65 2.75 3.02
CA ILE A 26 3.99 3.72 3.88
C ILE A 26 3.29 4.76 2.99
N ILE A 27 2.00 4.96 3.23
CA ILE A 27 1.18 5.98 2.56
C ILE A 27 0.78 7.02 3.60
N ASN A 28 1.20 8.26 3.39
CA ASN A 28 0.75 9.41 4.17
C ASN A 28 -0.32 10.15 3.37
N ALA A 29 -1.53 10.22 3.89
CA ALA A 29 -2.66 10.88 3.24
C ALA A 29 -3.26 11.96 4.14
N GLY A 30 -3.46 13.16 3.62
CA GLY A 30 -4.06 14.28 4.33
C GLY A 30 -3.18 15.52 4.36
N GLU A 31 -3.71 16.62 4.90
CA GLU A 31 -3.05 17.91 4.96
C GLU A 31 -2.50 18.21 6.35
N GLU A 32 -1.26 18.69 6.42
CA GLU A 32 -0.60 19.22 7.62
C GLU A 32 -0.81 18.35 8.89
N GLN A 33 -1.63 18.81 9.82
CA GLN A 33 -1.90 18.17 11.12
C GLN A 33 -2.87 16.98 11.05
N TYR A 34 -3.50 16.73 9.90
CA TYR A 34 -4.47 15.64 9.69
C TYR A 34 -3.91 14.52 8.81
N VAL A 35 -2.59 14.41 8.72
CA VAL A 35 -1.93 13.31 7.99
C VAL A 35 -2.20 11.99 8.70
N LYS A 36 -2.78 11.04 7.96
CA LYS A 36 -2.91 9.65 8.36
C LYS A 36 -1.81 8.83 7.68
N GLU A 37 -1.02 8.14 8.49
CA GLU A 37 -0.08 7.13 8.03
C GLU A 37 -0.80 5.78 7.86
N ILE A 38 -0.53 5.09 6.74
CA ILE A 38 -1.11 3.81 6.38
C ILE A 38 0.01 2.87 5.93
N HIS A 39 0.13 1.73 6.61
CA HIS A 39 1.05 0.66 6.22
C HIS A 39 0.37 -0.30 5.23
N ALA A 40 1.01 -0.55 4.10
CA ALA A 40 0.42 -1.32 3.01
C ALA A 40 1.45 -2.15 2.24
N HIS A 41 0.94 -3.03 1.36
CA HIS A 41 1.75 -3.97 0.58
C HIS A 41 1.77 -3.58 -0.90
N SER A 42 2.96 -3.33 -1.43
CA SER A 42 3.16 -2.83 -2.80
C SER A 42 2.68 -3.81 -3.86
N ASN A 43 2.80 -5.12 -3.61
CA ASN A 43 2.35 -6.17 -4.51
C ASN A 43 0.82 -6.16 -4.68
N ILE A 44 0.06 -6.08 -3.59
CA ILE A 44 -1.40 -6.03 -3.62
C ILE A 44 -1.84 -4.76 -4.34
N LEU A 45 -1.30 -3.59 -3.95
CA LEU A 45 -1.61 -2.31 -4.57
C LEU A 45 -1.27 -2.28 -6.07
N SER A 46 -0.13 -2.83 -6.48
CA SER A 46 0.30 -2.90 -7.90
C SER A 46 -0.61 -3.79 -8.75
N ILE A 47 -1.11 -4.89 -8.19
CA ILE A 47 -2.04 -5.74 -8.94
C ILE A 47 -3.41 -5.06 -9.02
N ARG A 48 -3.83 -4.32 -7.97
CA ARG A 48 -5.15 -3.70 -7.85
C ARG A 48 -5.30 -2.30 -8.46
N SER A 49 -4.20 -1.61 -8.76
CA SER A 49 -4.22 -0.26 -9.32
C SER A 49 -3.08 -0.05 -10.31
N GLN A 50 -3.42 0.39 -11.52
CA GLN A 50 -2.43 0.74 -12.54
C GLN A 50 -1.58 1.94 -12.12
N TYR A 51 -2.15 2.86 -11.33
CA TYR A 51 -1.40 3.95 -10.71
C TYR A 51 -0.27 3.39 -9.85
N PHE A 52 -0.60 2.60 -8.82
CA PHE A 52 0.41 2.02 -7.93
C PHE A 52 1.39 1.09 -8.66
N ARG A 53 0.93 0.34 -9.65
CA ARG A 53 1.81 -0.49 -10.50
C ARG A 53 2.91 0.33 -11.16
N SER A 54 2.52 1.41 -11.83
CA SER A 54 3.45 2.29 -12.55
C SER A 54 4.30 3.11 -11.59
N ALA A 55 3.72 3.50 -10.47
CA ALA A 55 4.37 4.33 -9.48
C ALA A 55 5.46 3.55 -8.72
N PHE A 56 5.26 2.25 -8.45
CA PHE A 56 6.25 1.40 -7.81
C PHE A 56 7.29 0.77 -8.76
N SER A 57 7.08 0.80 -10.07
CA SER A 57 8.03 0.27 -11.05
C SER A 57 9.19 1.22 -11.37
N ASN A 58 9.01 2.53 -11.16
CA ASN A 58 9.93 3.54 -11.65
C ASN A 58 10.96 4.04 -10.61
N GLU A 59 11.16 3.34 -9.49
CA GLU A 59 12.02 3.75 -8.34
C GLU A 59 11.79 5.18 -7.80
N CYS A 60 10.75 5.88 -8.27
CA CYS A 60 10.47 7.24 -7.91
C CYS A 60 9.70 7.28 -6.59
N ILE A 61 10.13 8.16 -5.69
CA ILE A 61 9.29 8.64 -4.58
C ILE A 61 8.09 9.35 -5.20
N ILE A 62 6.87 8.93 -4.86
CA ILE A 62 5.66 9.43 -5.49
C ILE A 62 5.11 10.57 -4.62
N TYR A 63 5.26 11.80 -5.09
CA TYR A 63 4.54 12.96 -4.56
C TYR A 63 3.34 13.24 -5.45
N ASN A 64 2.12 12.89 -5.02
CA ASN A 64 0.92 13.36 -5.69
C ASN A 64 0.44 14.64 -5.01
N ILE A 65 0.98 15.77 -5.47
CA ILE A 65 0.75 17.11 -4.89
C ILE A 65 -0.74 17.49 -4.93
N TYR A 66 -1.52 16.96 -5.89
CA TYR A 66 -2.94 17.29 -6.04
C TYR A 66 -3.87 16.63 -5.03
N ASN A 67 -3.44 15.54 -4.39
CA ASN A 67 -4.30 14.76 -3.49
C ASN A 67 -3.77 14.68 -2.05
N ASN A 68 -2.67 15.39 -1.74
CA ASN A 68 -1.97 15.29 -0.45
C ASN A 68 -1.66 13.83 -0.06
N ILE A 69 -1.29 13.02 -1.05
CA ILE A 69 -0.91 11.62 -0.87
C ILE A 69 0.57 11.47 -1.18
N TYR A 70 1.33 11.06 -0.16
CA TYR A 70 2.73 10.71 -0.26
C TYR A 70 2.90 9.21 -0.07
N VAL A 71 3.61 8.56 -0.98
CA VAL A 71 3.81 7.10 -0.96
C VAL A 71 5.30 6.81 -1.02
N LYS A 72 5.79 6.05 -0.04
CA LYS A 72 7.20 5.66 0.07
C LYS A 72 7.33 4.18 0.35
N ARG A 73 8.24 3.50 -0.38
CA ARG A 73 8.67 2.16 0.02
C ARG A 73 9.48 2.24 1.31
N LYS A 74 9.22 1.32 2.23
CA LYS A 74 10.05 1.10 3.41
C LYS A 74 11.47 0.84 2.92
N GLY A 75 12.39 1.76 3.21
CA GLY A 75 13.78 1.56 2.86
C GLY A 75 14.30 0.33 3.60
N ASN A 76 15.08 -0.51 2.92
CA ASN A 76 15.99 -1.40 3.63
C ASN A 76 16.98 -0.46 4.34
N SER A 77 16.82 -0.25 5.65
CA SER A 77 17.88 0.35 6.44
C SER A 77 19.12 -0.52 6.26
N ASN A 78 20.14 0.00 5.59
CA ASN A 78 21.52 -0.44 5.80
C ASN A 78 22.00 0.13 7.14
#